data_AF-A0A377KZY7-F1
#
_entry.id   AF-A0A377KZY7-F1
#
_cell.length_a   1.000
_cell.length_b   1.000
_cell.length_c   1.000
_cell.angle_alpha   90.00
_cell.angle_beta   90.00
_cell.angle_gamma   90.00
#
_symmetry.space_group_name_H-M   'P 1'
#
loop_
_entity.id
_entity.type
_entity.pdbx_description
1 polymer ?
#
loop_
_entity_poly.entity_id
_entity_poly.type
_entity_poly.pdbx_seq_one_letter_code
_entity_poly.pdbx_strand_id
1 'polypeptide(L)'
;MEIYQRLLTISNKLVASIEESFSDFITAEVLSLVYRRYFNLLLEILKNYSIKIRIGVSIHKDYSIKEGVFFRLTYLMHYFFDVEIEEAAEQQKYDLLITDLIVSTERFAHDYYYLLTDIETTYDSDRIQKILVKIYKKKV
;
A
#
# COMPACT_ATOMS: atom_id res chain seq x y z
N MET A 1 1.37 2.55 13.34
CA MET A 1 1.58 2.03 14.72
C MET A 1 0.30 1.41 15.30
N GLU A 2 -0.88 2.01 15.11
CA GLU A 2 -2.16 1.53 15.70
C GLU A 2 -2.65 0.17 15.18
N ILE A 3 -2.53 -0.11 13.88
CA ILE A 3 -2.96 -1.40 13.27
C ILE A 3 -2.16 -2.58 13.83
N TYR A 4 -0.84 -2.41 14.01
CA TYR A 4 0.02 -3.44 14.58
C TYR A 4 -0.41 -3.82 16.00
N GLN A 5 -0.75 -2.84 16.84
CA GLN A 5 -1.27 -3.08 18.19
C GLN A 5 -2.64 -3.76 18.19
N ARG A 6 -3.52 -3.39 17.25
CA ARG A 6 -4.81 -4.07 17.06
C ARG A 6 -4.61 -5.53 16.65
N LEU A 7 -3.67 -5.81 15.74
CA LEU A 7 -3.30 -7.16 15.33
C LEU A 7 -2.74 -7.99 16.49
N LEU A 8 -1.81 -7.44 17.26
CA LEU A 8 -1.30 -8.08 18.48
C LEU A 8 -2.43 -8.45 19.43
N THR A 9 -3.37 -7.53 19.63
CA THR A 9 -4.53 -7.75 20.51
C THR A 9 -5.42 -8.88 20.00
N ILE A 10 -5.70 -8.94 18.69
CA ILE A 10 -6.51 -10.01 18.09
C ILE A 10 -5.79 -11.35 18.19
N SER A 11 -4.50 -11.41 17.87
CA SER A 11 -3.68 -12.63 17.99
C SER A 11 -3.63 -13.14 19.42
N ASN A 12 -3.42 -12.26 20.40
CA ASN A 12 -3.40 -12.64 21.82
C ASN A 12 -4.75 -13.21 22.28
N LYS A 13 -5.87 -12.62 21.84
CA LYS A 13 -7.20 -13.16 22.15
C LYS A 13 -7.46 -14.53 21.54
N LEU A 14 -7.03 -14.75 20.30
CA LEU A 14 -7.13 -16.06 19.63
C LEU A 14 -6.31 -17.12 20.35
N VAL A 15 -5.07 -16.79 20.72
CA VAL A 15 -4.19 -17.74 21.44
C VAL A 15 -4.71 -18.06 22.83
N ALA A 16 -5.20 -17.05 23.57
CA ALA A 16 -5.83 -17.27 24.88
C ALA A 16 -7.06 -18.19 24.79
N SER A 17 -7.89 -18.04 23.75
CA SER A 17 -9.04 -18.92 23.52
C SER A 17 -8.61 -20.35 23.20
N ILE A 18 -7.51 -20.55 22.48
CA ILE A 18 -6.93 -21.87 22.19
C ILE A 18 -6.35 -22.48 23.47
N GLU A 19 -5.63 -21.71 24.28
CA GLU A 19 -5.10 -22.15 25.57
C GLU A 19 -6.22 -22.60 26.51
N GLU A 20 -7.31 -21.83 26.60
CA GLU A 20 -8.48 -22.18 27.40
C GLU A 20 -9.18 -23.45 26.89
N SER A 21 -9.24 -23.65 25.57
CA SER A 21 -9.94 -24.80 24.96
C SER A 21 -9.13 -26.10 24.98
N PHE A 22 -7.80 -26.01 25.13
CA PHE A 22 -6.88 -27.15 25.01
C PHE A 22 -5.84 -27.20 26.16
N SER A 23 -6.19 -26.61 27.31
CA SER A 23 -5.29 -26.38 28.45
C SER A 23 -4.53 -27.62 28.92
N ASP A 24 -5.16 -28.79 28.78
CA ASP A 24 -4.65 -30.04 29.32
C ASP A 24 -3.60 -30.71 28.42
N PHE A 25 -3.41 -30.22 27.20
CA PHE A 25 -2.61 -30.87 26.16
C PHE A 25 -1.61 -29.96 25.45
N ILE A 26 -1.68 -28.65 25.68
CA ILE A 26 -0.92 -27.67 24.90
C ILE A 26 0.30 -27.16 25.69
N THR A 27 1.49 -27.24 25.10
CA THR A 27 2.70 -26.69 25.73
C THR A 27 2.89 -25.22 25.37
N ALA A 28 3.73 -24.52 26.15
CA ALA A 28 4.12 -23.14 25.86
C ALA A 28 4.79 -22.99 24.48
N GLU A 29 5.58 -23.97 24.03
CA GLU A 29 6.16 -23.93 22.68
C GLU A 29 5.09 -24.00 21.59
N VAL A 30 4.08 -24.85 21.78
CA VAL A 30 2.96 -24.98 20.84
C VAL A 30 2.17 -23.67 20.79
N LEU A 31 1.87 -23.05 21.93
CA LEU A 31 1.19 -21.76 21.99
C LEU A 31 1.98 -20.64 21.29
N SER A 32 3.30 -20.59 21.48
CA SER A 32 4.18 -19.62 20.80
C SER A 32 4.17 -19.80 19.28
N LEU A 33 4.17 -21.06 18.81
CA LEU A 33 4.13 -21.38 17.39
C LEU A 33 2.77 -21.02 16.77
N VAL A 34 1.69 -21.32 17.48
CA VAL A 34 0.31 -20.95 17.12
C VAL A 34 0.17 -19.43 17.04
N TYR A 35 0.64 -18.70 18.05
CA TYR A 35 0.67 -17.23 18.06
C TYR A 35 1.37 -16.67 16.81
N ARG A 36 2.58 -17.14 16.54
CA ARG A 36 3.37 -16.68 15.39
C ARG A 36 2.66 -16.97 14.07
N ARG A 37 2.05 -18.15 13.94
CA ARG A 37 1.33 -18.55 12.72
C ARG A 37 0.09 -17.69 12.48
N TYR A 38 -0.74 -17.48 13.50
CA TYR A 38 -1.95 -16.66 13.37
C TYR A 38 -1.63 -15.18 13.16
N PHE A 39 -0.63 -14.64 13.86
CA PHE A 39 -0.20 -13.28 13.64
C PHE A 39 0.30 -13.07 12.20
N ASN A 40 1.11 -13.99 11.68
CA ASN A 40 1.56 -13.93 10.28
C ASN A 40 0.41 -14.08 9.28
N LEU A 41 -0.57 -14.95 9.55
CA LEU A 41 -1.76 -15.10 8.73
C LEU A 41 -2.59 -13.81 8.71
N LEU A 42 -2.80 -13.17 9.86
CA LEU A 42 -3.51 -11.89 9.93
C LEU A 42 -2.78 -10.79 9.16
N LEU A 43 -1.44 -10.76 9.21
CA LEU A 43 -0.64 -9.85 8.40
C LEU A 43 -0.79 -10.14 6.90
N GLU A 44 -0.80 -11.41 6.51
CA GLU A 44 -0.99 -11.83 5.12
C GLU A 44 -2.39 -11.49 4.61
N ILE A 45 -3.43 -11.74 5.41
CA ILE A 45 -4.81 -11.34 5.12
C ILE A 45 -4.89 -9.82 4.98
N LEU A 46 -4.26 -9.04 5.86
CA LEU A 46 -4.26 -7.58 5.74
C LEU A 46 -3.54 -7.09 4.48
N LYS A 47 -2.48 -7.77 4.05
CA LYS A 47 -1.82 -7.51 2.77
C LYS A 47 -2.73 -7.88 1.60
N ASN A 48 -3.42 -9.02 1.66
CA ASN A 48 -4.24 -9.52 0.56
C ASN A 48 -5.62 -8.84 0.44
N TYR A 49 -6.15 -8.28 1.53
CA TYR A 49 -7.35 -7.44 1.56
C TYR A 49 -7.03 -5.95 1.53
N SER A 50 -5.76 -5.59 1.39
CA SER A 50 -5.42 -4.19 1.20
C SER A 50 -5.98 -3.73 -0.13
N ILE A 51 -6.58 -2.56 -0.09
CA ILE A 51 -7.22 -1.99 -1.26
C ILE A 51 -6.11 -1.59 -2.22
N LYS A 52 -6.05 -2.27 -3.36
CA LYS A 52 -5.11 -1.95 -4.43
C LYS A 52 -5.39 -0.53 -4.95
N ILE A 53 -4.38 0.33 -4.86
CA ILE A 53 -4.41 1.69 -5.42
C ILE A 53 -3.69 1.66 -6.76
N ARG A 54 -4.40 1.95 -7.85
CA ARG A 54 -3.86 1.94 -9.21
C ARG A 54 -3.30 3.31 -9.56
N ILE A 55 -2.02 3.35 -9.90
CA ILE A 55 -1.25 4.58 -10.13
C ILE A 55 -0.71 4.56 -11.55
N GLY A 56 -1.16 5.54 -12.34
CA GLY A 56 -0.65 5.75 -13.69
C GLY A 56 0.48 6.77 -13.67
N VAL A 57 1.59 6.46 -14.33
CA VAL A 57 2.74 7.37 -14.44
C VAL A 57 2.94 7.75 -15.91
N SER A 58 2.91 9.05 -16.19
CA SER A 58 3.14 9.61 -17.54
C SER A 58 4.18 10.73 -17.47
N ILE A 59 5.45 10.38 -17.72
CA ILE A 59 6.58 11.31 -17.66
C ILE A 59 7.14 11.50 -19.07
N HIS A 60 7.17 12.74 -19.53
CA HIS A 60 7.64 13.19 -20.85
C HIS A 60 9.08 13.70 -20.77
N LYS A 61 9.92 12.98 -20.01
CA LYS A 61 11.37 13.19 -19.91
C LYS A 61 12.10 12.00 -20.52
N ASP A 62 13.42 12.11 -20.65
CA ASP A 62 14.27 11.04 -21.15
C ASP A 62 14.04 9.72 -20.38
N TYR A 63 14.18 8.61 -21.10
CA TYR A 63 13.93 7.25 -20.59
C TYR A 63 14.60 6.99 -19.24
N SER A 64 15.87 7.39 -19.08
CA SER A 64 16.63 7.22 -17.83
C SER A 64 16.01 7.95 -16.64
N ILE A 65 15.41 9.13 -16.86
CA ILE A 65 14.73 9.89 -15.82
C ILE A 65 13.40 9.22 -15.48
N LYS A 66 12.64 8.81 -16.51
CA LYS A 66 11.37 8.08 -16.36
C LYS A 66 11.55 6.82 -15.53
N GLU A 67 12.50 5.96 -15.87
CA GLU A 67 12.81 4.74 -15.12
C GLU A 67 13.22 5.03 -13.67
N GLY A 68 14.04 6.07 -13.46
CA GLY A 68 14.45 6.48 -12.13
C GLY A 68 13.27 6.93 -11.25
N VAL A 69 12.33 7.70 -11.80
CA VAL A 69 11.09 8.10 -11.12
C VAL A 69 10.24 6.87 -10.83
N PHE A 70 10.05 6.00 -11.82
CA PHE A 70 9.24 4.81 -11.69
C PHE A 70 9.75 3.88 -10.58
N PHE A 71 11.06 3.63 -10.56
CA PHE A 71 11.71 2.82 -9.55
C PHE A 71 11.55 3.41 -8.13
N ARG A 72 11.78 4.71 -7.96
CA ARG A 72 11.66 5.37 -6.65
C ARG A 72 10.23 5.39 -6.14
N LEU A 73 9.27 5.75 -6.99
CA LEU A 73 7.84 5.72 -6.64
C LEU A 73 7.41 4.31 -6.24
N THR A 74 7.82 3.29 -7.00
CA THR A 74 7.54 1.88 -6.68
C THR A 74 8.10 1.51 -5.31
N TYR A 75 9.38 1.81 -5.08
CA TYR A 75 10.04 1.49 -3.82
C TYR A 75 9.41 2.21 -2.61
N LEU A 76 9.15 3.50 -2.74
CA LEU A 76 8.56 4.31 -1.66
C LEU A 76 7.13 3.88 -1.35
N MET A 77 6.31 3.64 -2.37
CA MET A 77 4.89 3.40 -2.19
C MET A 77 4.54 1.98 -1.75
N HIS A 78 5.24 0.97 -2.29
CA HIS A 78 5.03 -0.44 -1.90
C HIS A 78 5.26 -0.67 -0.40
N TYR A 79 6.07 0.18 0.25
CA TYR A 79 6.31 0.07 1.68
C TYR A 79 5.10 0.47 2.53
N PHE A 80 4.24 1.37 2.04
CA PHE A 80 3.15 1.96 2.83
C PHE A 80 1.76 1.53 2.37
N PHE A 81 1.59 1.20 1.10
CA PHE A 81 0.31 0.87 0.48
C PHE A 81 0.47 -0.28 -0.50
N ASP A 82 -0.60 -1.04 -0.71
CA ASP A 82 -0.69 -1.96 -1.83
C ASP A 82 -1.08 -1.17 -3.08
N VAL A 83 -0.08 -0.98 -3.95
CA VAL A 83 -0.19 -0.14 -5.14
C VAL A 83 0.14 -0.95 -6.38
N GLU A 84 -0.50 -0.61 -7.48
CA GLU A 84 -0.11 -1.03 -8.82
C GLU A 84 0.35 0.20 -9.57
N ILE A 85 1.66 0.25 -9.87
CA ILE A 85 2.24 1.36 -10.63
C ILE A 85 2.51 0.86 -12.04
N GLU A 86 1.99 1.57 -13.04
CA GLU A 86 2.16 1.26 -14.46
C GLU A 86 2.28 2.55 -15.28
N GLU A 87 2.77 2.44 -16.51
CA GLU A 87 2.72 3.56 -17.44
C GLU A 87 1.26 3.92 -17.74
N ALA A 88 0.94 5.22 -17.72
CA ALA A 88 -0.44 5.66 -17.89
C ALA A 88 -0.90 5.39 -19.34
N ALA A 89 -2.04 4.72 -19.48
CA ALA A 89 -2.70 4.43 -20.75
C ALA A 89 -4.06 5.14 -20.82
N GLU A 90 -4.39 5.70 -21.98
CA GLU A 90 -5.57 6.57 -22.15
C GLU A 90 -6.90 5.84 -21.89
N GLN A 91 -6.96 4.52 -22.12
CA GLN A 91 -8.17 3.70 -21.94
C GLN A 91 -8.38 3.23 -20.50
N GLN A 92 -7.50 3.62 -19.58
CA GLN A 92 -7.48 3.09 -18.23
C GLN A 92 -7.76 4.15 -17.19
N LYS A 93 -8.52 3.77 -16.16
CA LYS A 93 -8.80 4.64 -15.01
C LYS A 93 -7.81 4.38 -13.89
N TYR A 94 -7.23 5.46 -13.37
CA TYR A 94 -6.30 5.44 -12.25
C TYR A 94 -6.91 6.09 -11.01
N ASP A 95 -6.52 5.59 -9.84
CA ASP A 95 -6.84 6.29 -8.59
C ASP A 95 -5.97 7.54 -8.44
N LEU A 96 -4.72 7.46 -8.89
CA LEU A 96 -3.78 8.57 -8.94
C LEU A 96 -3.06 8.58 -10.28
N LEU A 97 -3.08 9.73 -10.96
CA LEU A 97 -2.23 10.01 -12.10
C LEU A 97 -1.04 10.88 -11.64
N ILE A 98 0.17 10.44 -11.93
CA ILE A 98 1.41 11.19 -11.72
C ILE A 98 1.98 11.55 -13.09
N THR A 99 2.21 12.83 -13.34
CA THR A 99 2.75 13.30 -14.62
C THR A 99 3.60 14.54 -14.45
N ASP A 100 4.47 14.83 -15.41
CA ASP A 100 5.32 16.02 -15.45
C ASP A 100 4.74 17.15 -16.31
N LEU A 101 3.60 16.92 -16.95
CA LEU A 101 2.90 17.92 -17.76
C LEU A 101 1.44 18.04 -17.31
N ILE A 102 0.87 19.23 -17.47
CA ILE A 102 -0.57 19.42 -17.29
C ILE A 102 -1.30 18.69 -18.41
N VAL A 103 -2.00 17.61 -18.06
CA VAL A 103 -2.81 16.81 -18.98
C VAL A 103 -4.30 17.02 -18.70
N SER A 104 -5.11 17.06 -19.75
CA SER A 104 -6.56 17.11 -19.59
C SER A 104 -7.08 15.77 -19.04
N THR A 105 -8.14 15.82 -18.24
CA THR A 105 -8.87 14.64 -17.75
C THR A 105 -9.47 13.80 -18.89
N GLU A 106 -9.63 14.39 -20.08
CA GLU A 106 -10.08 13.70 -21.29
C GLU A 106 -9.03 12.70 -21.83
N ARG A 107 -7.75 12.93 -21.54
CA ARG A 107 -6.66 12.09 -22.05
C ARG A 107 -6.35 10.90 -21.14
N PHE A 108 -6.44 11.10 -19.82
CA PHE A 108 -6.23 10.03 -18.84
C PHE A 108 -7.31 10.11 -17.77
N ALA A 109 -8.12 9.06 -17.64
CA ALA A 109 -9.15 9.00 -16.61
C ALA A 109 -8.51 8.81 -15.23
N HIS A 110 -8.78 9.72 -14.28
CA HIS A 110 -8.22 9.64 -12.93
C HIS A 110 -9.11 10.26 -11.86
N ASP A 111 -9.01 9.74 -10.63
CA ASP A 111 -9.68 10.29 -9.44
C ASP A 111 -8.83 11.40 -8.76
N TYR A 112 -7.52 11.22 -8.73
CA TYR A 112 -6.55 12.19 -8.19
C TYR A 112 -5.41 12.43 -9.17
N TYR A 113 -4.77 13.59 -9.03
CA TYR A 113 -3.74 14.08 -9.94
C TYR A 113 -2.57 14.68 -9.17
N TYR A 114 -1.35 14.35 -9.58
CA TYR A 114 -0.12 14.95 -9.06
C TYR A 114 0.82 15.37 -10.20
N LEU A 115 1.22 16.64 -10.21
CA LEU A 115 2.18 17.18 -11.15
C LEU A 115 3.60 17.14 -10.55
N LEU A 116 4.46 16.32 -11.14
CA LEU A 116 5.88 16.17 -10.82
C LEU A 116 6.72 17.03 -11.78
N THR A 117 6.84 18.32 -11.47
CA THR A 117 7.45 19.31 -12.38
C THR A 117 8.95 19.05 -12.63
N ASP A 118 9.69 18.55 -11.64
CA ASP A 118 11.14 18.41 -11.70
C ASP A 118 11.64 17.02 -11.25
N ILE A 119 12.90 16.93 -10.79
CA ILE A 119 13.43 15.74 -10.12
C ILE A 119 12.67 15.57 -8.81
N GLU A 120 12.07 14.39 -8.63
CA GLU A 120 11.35 14.02 -7.43
C GLU A 120 12.15 14.33 -6.15
N THR A 121 11.54 15.12 -5.28
CA THR A 121 12.08 15.50 -3.97
C THR A 121 11.35 14.78 -2.85
N THR A 122 11.90 14.84 -1.63
CA THR A 122 11.20 14.34 -0.43
C THR A 122 9.85 15.01 -0.21
N TYR A 123 9.69 16.26 -0.67
CA TYR A 123 8.42 16.98 -0.63
C TYR A 123 7.36 16.36 -1.54
N ASP A 124 7.77 15.85 -2.70
CA ASP A 124 6.87 15.15 -3.62
C ASP A 124 6.38 13.84 -3.00
N SER A 125 7.30 13.08 -2.40
CA SER A 125 6.96 11.84 -1.70
C SER A 125 5.95 12.07 -0.57
N ASP A 126 6.14 13.10 0.26
CA ASP A 126 5.21 13.45 1.34
C ASP A 126 3.83 13.85 0.83
N ARG A 127 3.76 14.62 -0.27
CA ARG A 127 2.49 15.02 -0.87
C ARG A 127 1.76 13.84 -1.49
N ILE A 128 2.47 13.00 -2.22
CA ILE A 128 1.92 11.80 -2.83
C ILE A 128 1.41 10.85 -1.74
N GLN A 129 2.16 10.64 -0.66
CA GLN A 129 1.71 9.83 0.47
C GLN A 129 0.40 10.36 1.08
N LYS A 130 0.26 11.68 1.25
CA LYS A 130 -1.00 12.28 1.73
C LYS A 130 -2.17 12.01 0.78
N ILE A 131 -1.93 12.00 -0.53
CA ILE A 131 -2.95 11.66 -1.53
C ILE A 131 -3.32 10.17 -1.41
N LEU A 132 -2.34 9.28 -1.29
CA LEU A 132 -2.59 7.84 -1.10
C LEU A 132 -3.40 7.55 0.17
N VAL A 133 -3.14 8.25 1.29
CA VAL A 133 -3.98 8.15 2.50
C VAL A 133 -5.43 8.56 2.22
N LYS A 134 -5.66 9.62 1.42
CA LYS A 134 -7.02 10.05 1.06
C LYS A 134 -7.72 9.02 0.17
N ILE A 135 -7.03 8.47 -0.82
CA ILE A 135 -7.54 7.40 -1.68
C ILE A 135 -7.93 6.18 -0.84
N TYR A 136 -7.01 5.73 0.01
CA TYR A 136 -7.24 4.59 0.90
C TYR A 136 -8.49 4.79 1.75
N LYS A 137 -8.62 5.94 2.42
CA LYS A 137 -9.80 6.27 3.25
C LYS A 137 -11.11 6.37 2.47
N LYS A 138 -11.09 6.66 1.17
CA LYS A 138 -12.30 6.72 0.32
C LYS A 138 -12.77 5.33 -0.10
N LYS A 139 -11.83 4.38 -0.22
CA LYS A 139 -12.11 3.03 -0.68
C LYS A 139 -12.41 2.03 0.45
N VAL A 140 -12.00 2.34 1.68
CA VAL A 140 -12.46 1.67 2.93
C VAL A 140 -13.81 2.22 3.32
#